data_AF-A0A2V8YIZ9-F1
#
_entry.id   AF-A0A2V8YIZ9-F1
#
_cell.length_a   1.000
_cell.length_b   1.000
_cell.length_c   1.000
_cell.angle_alpha   90.00
_cell.angle_beta   90.00
_cell.angle_gamma   90.00
#
_symmetry.space_group_name_H-M   'P 1'
#
loop_
_entity.id
_entity.type
_entity.pdbx_description
1 polymer ?
#
loop_
_entity_poly.entity_id
_entity_poly.type
_entity_poly.pdbx_seq_one_letter_code
_entity_poly.pdbx_strand_id
1 'polypeptide(L)'
;MKIVPGTRLHSICGSEDDSEQYYCNYGVNEEYEKQFQAAGLHISARGIQGETRAVELPNHRFFIATLFQPQLSSRPEAPHRFWLAFLRAARQFQKARSKRGATRASHSRPRAKAATG
;
A
#
# COMPACT_ATOMS: atom_id res chain seq x y z
N MET A 1 6.88 -10.35 -14.44
CA MET A 1 5.97 -10.82 -13.37
C MET A 1 4.55 -10.76 -13.88
N LYS A 2 3.70 -11.69 -13.44
CA LYS A 2 2.27 -11.71 -13.71
C LYS A 2 1.53 -11.05 -12.55
N ILE A 3 0.69 -10.08 -12.86
CA ILE A 3 -0.06 -9.30 -11.88
C ILE A 3 -1.45 -9.89 -11.74
N VAL A 4 -1.94 -10.02 -10.50
CA VAL A 4 -3.27 -10.57 -10.22
C VAL A 4 -4.32 -9.48 -10.50
N PRO A 5 -5.30 -9.73 -11.40
CA PRO A 5 -6.36 -8.76 -11.71
C PRO A 5 -7.16 -8.33 -10.48
N GLY A 6 -7.65 -7.08 -10.51
CA GLY A 6 -8.47 -6.52 -9.43
C GLY A 6 -7.70 -6.09 -8.18
N THR A 7 -6.38 -6.34 -8.11
CA THR A 7 -5.53 -5.87 -7.01
C THR A 7 -5.21 -4.39 -7.11
N ARG A 8 -4.75 -3.80 -6.00
CA ARG A 8 -4.23 -2.43 -6.03
C ARG A 8 -2.99 -2.35 -6.91
N LEU A 9 -2.11 -3.36 -6.88
CA LEU A 9 -0.95 -3.44 -7.75
C LEU A 9 -1.36 -3.41 -9.23
N HIS A 10 -2.35 -4.21 -9.63
CA HIS A 10 -2.95 -4.17 -10.97
C HIS A 10 -3.44 -2.78 -11.35
N SER A 11 -4.15 -2.10 -10.44
CA SER A 11 -4.65 -0.74 -10.69
C SER A 11 -3.53 0.30 -10.87
N ILE A 12 -2.36 0.09 -10.29
CA ILE A 12 -1.20 0.98 -10.44
C ILE A 12 -0.45 0.70 -11.74
N CYS A 13 -0.31 -0.56 -12.12
CA CYS A 13 0.39 -0.96 -13.35
C CYS A 13 -0.46 -0.71 -14.59
N GLY A 14 -1.77 -0.94 -14.51
CA GLY A 14 -2.68 -0.87 -15.67
C GLY A 14 -2.53 -2.04 -16.64
N SER A 15 -1.84 -3.12 -16.24
CA SER A 15 -1.56 -4.31 -17.02
C SER A 15 -1.48 -5.55 -16.12
N GLU A 16 -1.67 -6.73 -16.74
CA GLU A 16 -1.47 -8.04 -16.08
C GLU A 16 -0.02 -8.54 -16.19
N ASP A 17 0.82 -7.82 -16.92
CA ASP A 17 2.23 -8.14 -17.17
C ASP A 17 3.10 -6.93 -16.90
N ASP A 18 4.23 -7.18 -16.24
CA ASP A 18 5.18 -6.12 -15.89
C ASP A 18 6.59 -6.66 -15.69
N SER A 19 7.60 -5.80 -15.81
CA SER A 19 9.00 -6.14 -15.63
C SER A 19 9.64 -5.19 -14.64
N GLU A 20 10.18 -5.74 -13.56
CA GLU A 20 10.75 -4.98 -12.45
C GLU A 20 12.10 -5.55 -12.03
N GLN A 21 12.97 -4.67 -11.53
CA GLN A 21 14.32 -5.03 -11.10
C GLN A 21 14.35 -5.44 -9.63
N TYR A 22 15.17 -6.42 -9.30
CA TYR A 22 15.41 -6.85 -7.92
C TYR A 22 16.79 -7.50 -7.80
N TYR A 23 17.41 -7.37 -6.63
CA TYR A 23 18.67 -8.04 -6.31
C TYR A 23 18.53 -8.81 -4.98
N CYS A 24 18.07 -10.06 -5.07
CA CYS A 24 17.94 -10.97 -3.93
C CYS A 24 17.64 -12.39 -4.43
N ASN A 25 18.14 -13.43 -3.76
CA ASN A 25 17.77 -14.83 -4.06
C ASN A 25 16.80 -15.43 -3.01
N TYR A 26 16.36 -14.65 -2.03
CA TYR A 26 15.33 -15.06 -1.09
C TYR A 26 13.94 -14.76 -1.65
N GLY A 27 12.97 -15.61 -1.29
CA GLY A 27 11.57 -15.48 -1.66
C GLY A 27 10.65 -15.86 -0.51
N VAL A 28 9.34 -15.80 -0.76
CA VAL A 28 8.34 -16.31 0.19
C VAL A 28 8.40 -17.83 0.19
N ASN A 29 8.44 -18.46 1.37
CA ASN A 29 8.30 -19.91 1.48
C ASN A 29 6.84 -20.29 1.16
N GLU A 30 6.64 -21.07 0.10
CA GLU A 30 5.34 -21.52 -0.41
C GLU A 30 4.52 -22.30 0.63
N GLU A 31 5.19 -23.01 1.55
CA GLU A 31 4.55 -23.77 2.63
C GLU A 31 3.70 -22.89 3.55
N TYR A 32 4.11 -21.64 3.74
CA TYR A 32 3.46 -20.68 4.64
C TYR A 32 2.49 -19.76 3.90
N GLU A 33 2.42 -19.83 2.58
CA GLU A 33 1.68 -18.89 1.75
C GLU A 33 0.18 -18.89 2.08
N LYS A 34 -0.40 -20.09 2.25
CA LYS A 34 -1.82 -20.24 2.63
C LYS A 34 -2.14 -19.60 3.98
N GLN A 35 -1.19 -19.65 4.93
CA GLN A 35 -1.39 -19.05 6.24
C GLN A 35 -1.38 -17.53 6.17
N PHE A 36 -0.50 -16.94 5.35
CA PHE A 36 -0.50 -15.50 5.10
C PHE A 36 -1.81 -15.03 4.44
N GLN A 37 -2.30 -15.79 3.45
CA GLN A 37 -3.58 -15.50 2.81
C GLN A 37 -4.76 -15.59 3.79
N ALA A 38 -4.80 -16.63 4.61
CA ALA A 38 -5.83 -16.77 5.65
C ALA A 38 -5.79 -15.63 6.68
N ALA A 39 -4.61 -15.06 6.95
CA ALA A 39 -4.44 -13.88 7.81
C ALA A 39 -4.79 -12.55 7.11
N GLY A 40 -5.15 -12.57 5.82
CA GLY A 40 -5.61 -11.41 5.05
C GLY A 40 -4.55 -10.77 4.14
N LEU A 41 -3.36 -11.35 4.01
CA LEU A 41 -2.34 -10.90 3.05
C LEU A 41 -2.61 -11.51 1.68
N HIS A 42 -2.92 -10.69 0.70
CA HIS A 42 -3.25 -11.15 -0.65
C HIS A 42 -2.02 -11.11 -1.55
N ILE A 43 -1.88 -12.10 -2.41
CA ILE A 43 -0.81 -12.13 -3.41
C ILE A 43 -1.26 -11.28 -4.59
N SER A 44 -0.42 -10.31 -4.96
CA SER A 44 -0.72 -9.34 -6.01
C SER A 44 0.15 -9.48 -7.25
N ALA A 45 1.29 -10.18 -7.15
CA ALA A 45 2.06 -10.58 -8.31
C ALA A 45 2.82 -11.90 -8.11
N ARG A 46 2.95 -12.66 -9.19
CA ARG A 46 3.74 -13.89 -9.30
C ARG A 46 4.89 -13.70 -10.29
N GLY A 47 5.97 -14.43 -10.09
CA GLY A 47 7.06 -14.51 -11.06
C GLY A 47 6.74 -15.51 -12.17
N ILE A 48 7.75 -15.81 -13.00
CA ILE A 48 7.56 -16.67 -14.18
C ILE A 48 7.34 -18.13 -13.76
N GLN A 49 7.91 -18.55 -12.62
CA GLN A 49 7.79 -19.91 -12.08
C GLN A 49 6.62 -20.03 -11.08
N GLY A 50 5.77 -19.00 -10.96
CA GLY A 50 4.64 -19.00 -10.01
C GLY A 50 5.00 -18.57 -8.59
N GLU A 51 6.24 -18.17 -8.33
CA GLU A 51 6.71 -17.71 -7.02
C GLU A 51 6.14 -16.33 -6.66
N THR A 52 5.84 -16.09 -5.38
CA THR A 52 5.27 -14.80 -4.94
C THR A 52 6.29 -13.65 -5.11
N ARG A 53 5.88 -12.58 -5.79
CA ARG A 53 6.72 -11.38 -6.05
C ARG A 53 6.20 -10.11 -5.39
N ALA A 54 4.90 -10.02 -5.17
CA ALA A 54 4.29 -8.93 -4.43
C ALA A 54 3.05 -9.39 -3.69
N VAL A 55 2.78 -8.70 -2.59
CA VAL A 55 1.63 -8.90 -1.72
C VAL A 55 1.00 -7.56 -1.33
N GLU A 56 -0.27 -7.58 -0.96
CA GLU A 56 -0.99 -6.41 -0.47
C GLU A 56 -1.96 -6.76 0.68
N LEU A 57 -2.34 -5.75 1.47
CA LEU A 57 -3.40 -5.87 2.48
C LEU A 57 -4.61 -5.04 2.00
N PRO A 58 -5.65 -5.67 1.43
CA PRO A 58 -6.79 -4.95 0.85
C PRO A 58 -7.52 -4.05 1.86
N ASN A 59 -7.59 -4.48 3.13
CA ASN A 59 -8.24 -3.75 4.21
C ASN A 59 -7.40 -2.59 4.78
N HIS A 60 -6.16 -2.40 4.30
CA HIS A 60 -5.33 -1.26 4.65
C HIS A 60 -5.50 -0.13 3.63
N ARG A 61 -5.42 1.13 4.10
CA ARG A 61 -5.58 2.32 3.22
C ARG A 61 -4.66 2.29 2.00
N PHE A 62 -3.42 1.88 2.24
CA PHE A 62 -2.43 1.58 1.20
C PHE A 62 -1.37 0.67 1.80
N PHE A 63 -1.26 -0.56 1.32
CA PHE A 63 -0.19 -1.48 1.70
C PHE A 63 0.14 -2.35 0.50
N ILE A 64 1.38 -2.26 0.06
CA ILE A 64 1.96 -3.12 -0.98
C ILE A 64 3.39 -3.42 -0.50
N ALA A 65 3.77 -4.69 -0.53
CA ALA A 65 5.14 -5.14 -0.30
C ALA A 65 5.61 -5.94 -1.50
N THR A 66 6.84 -5.70 -1.95
CA THR A 66 7.38 -6.21 -3.21
C THR A 66 8.77 -6.77 -2.96
N LEU A 67 9.12 -7.87 -3.62
CA LEU A 67 10.52 -8.31 -3.70
C LEU A 67 11.31 -7.45 -4.69
N PHE A 68 10.64 -6.92 -5.71
CA PHE A 68 11.23 -5.94 -6.60
C PHE A 68 11.43 -4.59 -5.93
N GLN A 69 12.33 -3.81 -6.52
CA GLN A 69 12.91 -2.62 -5.96
C GLN A 69 12.62 -1.42 -6.88
N PRO A 70 11.47 -0.73 -6.70
CA PRO A 70 11.06 0.40 -7.54
C PRO A 70 12.11 1.52 -7.63
N GLN A 71 13.00 1.63 -6.64
CA GLN A 71 14.08 2.61 -6.64
C GLN A 71 15.12 2.38 -7.74
N LEU A 72 15.31 1.14 -8.22
CA LEU A 72 16.31 0.83 -9.24
C LEU A 72 15.91 1.33 -10.63
N SER A 73 14.60 1.45 -10.89
CA SER A 73 14.03 1.91 -12.16
C SER A 73 13.52 3.36 -12.12
N SER A 74 13.44 3.97 -10.93
CA SER A 74 12.96 5.35 -10.77
C SER A 74 14.02 6.39 -11.18
N ARG A 75 13.59 7.44 -11.89
CA ARG A 75 14.44 8.60 -12.25
C ARG A 75 13.76 9.92 -11.88
N PRO A 76 14.50 11.04 -11.70
CA PRO A 76 13.88 12.34 -11.41
C PRO A 76 12.84 12.78 -12.46
N GLU A 77 13.15 12.58 -13.73
CA GLU A 77 12.30 12.95 -14.87
C GLU A 77 11.18 11.92 -15.11
N ALA A 78 11.34 10.71 -14.58
CA ALA A 78 10.38 9.61 -14.69
C ALA A 78 10.27 8.86 -13.35
N PRO A 79 9.60 9.43 -12.34
CA PRO A 79 9.43 8.77 -11.05
C PRO A 79 8.62 7.48 -11.19
N HIS A 80 9.00 6.45 -10.43
CA HIS A 80 8.31 5.16 -10.52
C HIS A 80 6.83 5.27 -10.14
N ARG A 81 5.95 4.59 -10.89
CA ARG A 81 4.50 4.61 -10.67
C ARG A 81 4.09 4.18 -9.26
N PHE A 82 4.79 3.22 -8.65
CA PHE A 82 4.55 2.82 -7.25
C PHE A 82 4.87 3.92 -6.23
N TRP A 83 5.94 4.70 -6.45
CA TRP A 83 6.26 5.84 -5.57
C TRP A 83 5.19 6.92 -5.68
N LEU A 84 4.77 7.24 -6.90
CA LEU A 84 3.69 8.21 -7.12
C LEU A 84 2.38 7.74 -6.48
N ALA A 85 2.04 6.45 -6.59
CA ALA A 85 0.85 5.87 -5.95
C ALA A 85 0.92 5.96 -4.42
N PHE A 86 2.06 5.60 -3.82
CA PHE A 86 2.27 5.70 -2.38
C PHE A 86 2.14 7.15 -1.89
N LEU A 87 2.81 8.10 -2.55
CA LEU A 87 2.76 9.51 -2.17
C LEU A 87 1.35 10.10 -2.30
N ARG A 88 0.60 9.73 -3.35
CA ARG A 88 -0.81 10.10 -3.49
C ARG A 88 -1.64 9.57 -2.32
N ALA A 89 -1.47 8.30 -1.95
CA ALA A 89 -2.17 7.71 -0.81
C ALA A 89 -1.79 8.39 0.52
N ALA A 90 -0.51 8.69 0.75
CA ALA A 90 -0.04 9.42 1.92
C ALA A 90 -0.65 10.83 2.00
N ARG A 91 -0.71 11.56 0.89
CA ARG A 91 -1.35 12.88 0.83
C ARG A 91 -2.85 12.81 1.13
N GLN A 92 -3.56 11.80 0.61
CA GLN A 92 -4.97 11.57 0.93
C GLN A 92 -5.17 11.24 2.42
N PHE A 93 -4.28 10.42 2.99
CA PHE A 93 -4.28 10.09 4.42
C PHE A 93 -4.13 11.35 5.27
N GLN A 94 -3.19 12.23 4.94
CA GLN A 94 -2.95 13.49 5.64
C GLN A 94 -4.19 14.40 5.61
N LYS A 95 -4.84 14.53 4.45
CA LYS A 95 -6.07 15.32 4.31
C LYS A 95 -7.21 14.78 5.17
N ALA A 96 -7.43 13.45 5.12
CA ALA A 96 -8.47 12.79 5.91
C ALA A 96 -8.23 12.92 7.43
N ARG A 97 -6.96 12.84 7.85
CA ARG A 97 -6.58 13.03 9.26
C ARG A 97 -6.82 14.46 9.73
N SER A 98 -6.46 15.44 8.91
CA SER A 98 -6.66 16.86 9.22
C SER A 98 -8.14 17.22 9.36
N LYS A 99 -9.00 16.70 8.46
CA LYS A 99 -10.46 16.86 8.57
C LYS A 99 -11.01 16.27 9.88
N ARG A 100 -10.63 15.05 10.24
CA ARG A 100 -11.04 14.42 11.52
C ARG A 100 -10.60 15.25 12.73
N GLY A 101 -9.40 15.82 12.70
CA GLY A 101 -8.89 16.70 13.77
C GLY A 101 -9.73 17.97 13.91
N ALA A 102 -10.03 18.64 12.81
CA ALA A 102 -10.88 19.83 12.78
C ALA A 102 -12.31 19.56 13.29
N THR A 103 -12.92 18.43 12.87
CA THR A 103 -14.23 18.02 13.38
C THR A 103 -14.19 17.71 14.89
N ARG A 104 -13.11 17.09 15.39
CA ARG A 104 -12.96 16.83 16.83
C ARG A 104 -12.81 18.11 17.65
N ALA A 105 -12.12 19.11 17.11
CA ALA A 105 -11.95 20.42 17.75
C ALA A 105 -13.26 21.24 17.76
N SER A 106 -14.10 21.13 16.72
CA SER A 106 -15.39 21.84 16.70
C SER A 106 -16.46 21.22 17.61
N HIS A 107 -16.34 19.93 17.94
CA HIS A 107 -17.26 19.21 18.84
C HIS A 107 -16.83 19.24 20.32
N SER A 108 -15.69 19.85 20.67
CA SER A 108 -15.37 20.08 22.09
C SER A 108 -16.27 21.18 22.65
N ARG A 109 -17.29 20.76 23.40
CA ARG A 109 -18.23 21.64 24.12
C ARG A 109 -17.46 22.64 25.00
N PRO A 110 -17.84 23.93 25.06
CA PRO A 110 -17.16 24.87 25.94
C PRO A 110 -17.31 24.40 27.39
N ARG A 111 -16.20 24.36 28.12
CA ARG A 111 -16.18 24.00 29.54
C ARG A 111 -17.03 25.05 30.29
N ALA A 112 -18.16 24.62 30.85
CA ALA A 112 -19.03 25.51 31.62
C ALA A 112 -18.20 26.18 32.72
N LYS A 113 -18.16 27.52 32.74
CA LYS A 113 -17.60 28.26 33.86
C LYS A 113 -18.49 27.96 35.07
N ALA A 114 -17.92 27.30 36.07
CA ALA A 114 -18.57 27.14 37.36
C ALA A 114 -18.81 28.54 37.95
N ALA A 115 -20.09 28.92 38.09
CA ALA A 115 -20.48 30.08 38.85
C ALA A 115 -20.14 29.80 40.31
N THR A 116 -19.21 30.58 40.86
CA THR A 116 -18.97 30.67 42.31
C THR A 116 -19.70 31.92 42.77
N GLY A 117 -20.58 31.74 43.76
CA GLY A 117 -21.49 32.76 44.28
C GLY A 117 -20.83 33.78 45.21
#